data_AF-A0A3M8CSP3-F1
#
_entry.id   AF-A0A3M8CSP3-F1
#
_cell.length_a   1.000
_cell.length_b   1.000
_cell.length_c   1.000
_cell.angle_alpha   90.00
_cell.angle_beta   90.00
_cell.angle_gamma   90.00
#
_symmetry.space_group_name_H-M   'P 1'
#
loop_
_entity.id
_entity.type
_entity.pdbx_description
1 polymer ?
#
loop_
_entity_poly.entity_id
_entity_poly.type
_entity_poly.pdbx_seq_one_letter_code
_entity_poly.pdbx_strand_id
1 'polypeptide(L)'
;MRQAIMHVRNERGNVTILVLTLFFFLLLVVFSVLFNISTIFVDKEAAANSAQLASLAATDILYDEVEEAIKVYDLSMESWVDPVFIWELVEAQMDTIQASHPDWSSSEVRAEAIDRVLLAAIPTYPTLEAHVRKGLHAASTKIPGVVRDILASNKSTLDGSSLKLFNGEDRIEVRTSVRYESQSFGLDFLPLHNEQIYQTGESRSIGFIKVTGWEQFPQVFTEGDSW
;
A
#
# COMPACT_ATOMS: atom_id res chain seq x y z
N MET A 1 70.34 30.51 7.25
CA MET A 1 69.44 29.82 8.21
C MET A 1 68.05 30.42 8.32
N ARG A 2 67.86 31.75 8.50
CA ARG A 2 66.50 32.35 8.59
C ARG A 2 65.59 32.12 7.36
N GLN A 3 66.15 32.12 6.14
CA GLN A 3 65.37 31.84 4.91
C GLN A 3 64.88 30.39 4.82
N ALA A 4 65.69 29.42 5.25
CA ALA A 4 65.31 28.00 5.29
C ALA A 4 64.19 27.73 6.31
N ILE A 5 64.25 28.37 7.48
CA ILE A 5 63.19 28.27 8.51
C ILE A 5 61.88 28.90 8.02
N MET A 6 61.95 30.00 7.25
CA MET A 6 60.74 30.61 6.66
C MET A 6 60.13 29.76 5.53
N HIS A 7 60.93 29.12 4.68
CA HIS A 7 60.42 28.19 3.66
C HIS A 7 59.74 26.97 4.29
N VAL A 8 60.37 26.32 5.27
CA VAL A 8 59.78 25.16 5.96
C VAL A 8 58.48 25.51 6.70
N ARG A 9 58.37 26.73 7.26
CA ARG A 9 57.13 27.21 7.89
C ARG A 9 56.02 27.47 6.86
N ASN A 10 56.38 27.94 5.67
CA ASN A 10 55.43 28.20 4.58
C ASN A 10 54.89 26.90 3.97
N GLU A 11 55.73 25.87 3.84
CA GLU A 11 55.31 24.55 3.39
C GLU A 11 54.37 23.85 4.39
N ARG A 12 54.63 23.97 5.71
CA ARG A 12 53.70 23.45 6.73
C ARG A 12 52.33 24.13 6.68
N GLY A 13 52.29 25.44 6.47
CA GLY A 13 51.03 26.18 6.28
C GLY A 13 50.27 25.73 5.04
N ASN A 14 50.98 25.57 3.91
CA ASN A 14 50.40 25.12 2.65
C ASN A 14 49.88 23.67 2.73
N VAL A 15 50.61 22.77 3.39
CA VAL A 15 50.17 21.38 3.63
C VAL A 15 48.96 21.35 4.57
N THR A 16 48.93 22.20 5.59
CA THR A 16 47.79 22.27 6.52
C THR A 16 46.53 22.76 5.80
N ILE A 17 46.65 23.79 4.96
CA ILE A 17 45.56 24.28 4.12
C ILE A 17 45.09 23.20 3.14
N LEU A 18 46.02 22.51 2.47
CA LEU A 18 45.68 21.42 1.56
C LEU A 18 44.92 20.29 2.27
N VAL A 19 45.39 19.85 3.44
CA VAL A 19 44.76 18.78 4.23
C VAL A 19 43.38 19.21 4.72
N LEU A 20 43.23 20.46 5.20
CA LEU A 20 41.94 21.01 5.60
C LEU A 20 40.97 21.07 4.43
N THR A 21 41.40 21.56 3.26
CA THR A 21 40.55 21.63 2.06
C THR A 21 40.14 20.23 1.61
N LEU A 22 41.05 19.26 1.61
CA LEU A 22 40.75 17.88 1.24
C LEU A 22 39.78 17.21 2.24
N PHE A 23 39.94 17.51 3.53
CA PHE A 23 39.02 17.02 4.57
C PHE A 23 37.63 17.64 4.44
N PHE A 24 37.53 18.95 4.24
CA PHE A 24 36.26 19.63 3.98
C PHE A 24 35.58 19.12 2.71
N PHE A 25 36.35 18.91 1.65
CA PHE A 25 35.85 18.33 0.41
C PHE A 25 35.30 16.91 0.62
N LEU A 26 36.06 16.06 1.33
CA LEU A 26 35.62 14.69 1.63
C LEU A 26 34.35 14.69 2.49
N LEU A 27 34.28 15.56 3.50
CA LEU A 27 33.07 15.74 4.30
C LEU A 27 31.87 16.16 3.44
N LEU A 28 32.03 17.13 2.54
CA LEU A 28 30.95 17.55 1.62
C LEU A 28 30.46 16.40 0.75
N VAL A 29 31.37 15.59 0.21
CA VAL A 29 31.01 14.40 -0.57
C VAL A 29 30.22 13.40 0.30
N VAL A 30 30.71 13.10 1.50
CA VAL A 30 30.01 12.18 2.42
C VAL A 30 28.63 12.71 2.82
N PHE A 31 28.50 14.00 3.13
CA PHE A 31 27.21 14.62 3.45
C PHE A 31 26.25 14.58 2.27
N SER A 32 26.73 14.85 1.04
CA SER A 32 25.91 14.75 -0.17
C SER A 32 25.37 13.33 -0.36
N VAL A 33 26.23 12.32 -0.19
CA VAL A 33 25.82 10.91 -0.27
C VAL A 33 24.79 10.57 0.82
N LEU A 34 25.03 10.98 2.07
CA LEU A 34 24.11 10.72 3.17
C LEU A 34 22.75 11.37 2.95
N PHE A 35 22.71 12.60 2.44
CA PHE A 35 21.45 13.29 2.17
C PHE A 35 20.65 12.59 1.07
N ASN A 36 21.31 12.25 -0.05
CA ASN A 36 20.67 11.52 -1.14
C ASN A 36 20.11 10.16 -0.67
N ILE A 37 20.88 9.41 0.13
CA ILE A 37 20.39 8.15 0.74
C ILE A 37 19.16 8.41 1.64
N SER A 38 19.20 9.46 2.46
CA SER A 38 18.07 9.82 3.33
C SER A 38 16.82 10.14 2.51
N THR A 39 16.94 10.88 1.41
CA THR A 39 15.81 11.21 0.53
C THR A 39 15.22 9.95 -0.11
N ILE A 40 16.06 9.02 -0.58
CA ILE A 40 15.59 7.73 -1.11
C ILE A 40 14.73 6.98 -0.09
N PHE A 41 15.13 6.96 1.18
CA PHE A 41 14.34 6.30 2.23
C PHE A 41 13.00 6.98 2.48
N VAL A 42 12.96 8.31 2.47
CA VAL A 42 11.71 9.07 2.62
C VAL A 42 10.75 8.79 1.46
N ASP A 43 11.25 8.82 0.22
CA ASP A 43 10.44 8.56 -0.96
C ASP A 43 9.94 7.11 -1.00
N LYS A 44 10.79 6.16 -0.55
CA LYS A 44 10.40 4.76 -0.36
C LYS A 44 9.30 4.59 0.67
N GLU A 45 9.41 5.26 1.82
CA GLU A 45 8.39 5.22 2.88
C GLU A 45 7.07 5.83 2.40
N ALA A 46 7.12 6.93 1.67
CA ALA A 46 5.94 7.56 1.06
C ALA A 46 5.23 6.61 0.07
N ALA A 47 5.99 5.95 -0.82
CA ALA A 47 5.45 4.97 -1.76
C ALA A 47 4.82 3.77 -1.03
N ALA A 48 5.48 3.25 0.00
CA ALA A 48 4.99 2.12 0.79
C ALA A 48 3.69 2.47 1.55
N ASN A 49 3.66 3.63 2.21
CA ASN A 49 2.47 4.09 2.92
C ASN A 49 1.28 4.31 1.98
N SER A 50 1.53 4.93 0.82
CA SER A 50 0.51 5.13 -0.22
C SER A 50 -0.09 3.81 -0.71
N ALA A 51 0.78 2.84 -1.03
CA ALA A 51 0.35 1.50 -1.43
C ALA A 51 -0.46 0.79 -0.33
N GLN A 52 -0.02 0.91 0.92
CA GLN A 52 -0.71 0.29 2.06
C GLN A 52 -2.09 0.91 2.28
N LEU A 53 -2.19 2.24 2.28
CA LEU A 53 -3.47 2.96 2.42
C LEU A 53 -4.43 2.60 1.29
N ALA A 54 -3.93 2.52 0.05
CA ALA A 54 -4.74 2.12 -1.10
C ALA A 54 -5.26 0.68 -0.97
N SER A 55 -4.41 -0.26 -0.53
CA SER A 55 -4.83 -1.66 -0.31
C SER A 55 -5.86 -1.80 0.81
N LEU A 56 -5.74 -1.01 1.88
CA LEU A 56 -6.67 -1.00 3.01
C LEU A 56 -8.03 -0.43 2.59
N ALA A 57 -8.05 0.70 1.89
CA ALA A 57 -9.28 1.30 1.40
C ALA A 57 -10.00 0.41 0.37
N ALA A 58 -9.23 -0.24 -0.51
CA ALA A 58 -9.78 -1.22 -1.44
C ALA A 58 -10.47 -2.39 -0.72
N THR A 59 -9.87 -2.83 0.39
CA THR A 59 -10.43 -3.89 1.24
C THR A 59 -11.73 -3.44 1.89
N ASP A 60 -11.78 -2.21 2.42
CA ASP A 60 -12.99 -1.69 3.07
C ASP A 60 -14.17 -1.64 2.08
N ILE A 61 -13.95 -1.13 0.87
CA ILE A 61 -14.95 -1.14 -0.22
C ILE A 61 -15.40 -2.57 -0.54
N LEU A 62 -14.48 -3.55 -0.56
CA LEU A 62 -14.85 -4.94 -0.80
C LEU A 62 -15.83 -5.45 0.26
N TYR A 63 -15.53 -5.23 1.55
CA TYR A 63 -16.40 -5.68 2.63
C TYR A 63 -17.72 -4.93 2.68
N ASP A 64 -17.74 -3.65 2.32
CA ASP A 64 -18.99 -2.86 2.22
C ASP A 64 -19.94 -3.43 1.16
N GLU A 65 -19.44 -3.76 -0.04
CA GLU A 65 -20.28 -4.32 -1.10
C GLU A 65 -20.72 -5.75 -0.79
N VAL A 66 -19.90 -6.52 -0.07
CA VAL A 66 -20.25 -7.87 0.37
C VAL A 66 -21.28 -7.84 1.50
N GLU A 67 -21.15 -6.91 2.45
CA GLU A 67 -22.15 -6.65 3.48
C GLU A 67 -23.49 -6.28 2.86
N GLU A 68 -23.51 -5.37 1.89
CA GLU A 68 -24.74 -5.01 1.18
C GLU A 68 -25.32 -6.22 0.45
N ALA A 69 -24.47 -7.05 -0.18
CA ALA A 69 -24.93 -8.27 -0.83
C ALA A 69 -25.56 -9.29 0.14
N ILE A 70 -25.01 -9.42 1.36
CA ILE A 70 -25.59 -10.24 2.43
C ILE A 70 -26.96 -9.69 2.83
N LYS A 71 -27.08 -8.37 3.04
CA LYS A 71 -28.35 -7.73 3.40
C LYS A 71 -29.41 -7.90 2.31
N VAL A 72 -29.02 -7.78 1.05
CA VAL A 72 -29.92 -8.02 -0.09
C VAL A 72 -30.37 -9.49 -0.15
N TYR A 73 -29.48 -10.44 0.15
CA TYR A 73 -29.83 -11.85 0.25
C TYR A 73 -30.87 -12.10 1.35
N ASP A 74 -30.67 -11.52 2.53
CA ASP A 74 -31.58 -11.64 3.68
C ASP A 74 -32.99 -11.07 3.38
N LEU A 75 -33.08 -10.07 2.51
CA LEU A 75 -34.35 -9.48 2.05
C LEU A 75 -34.99 -10.22 0.86
N SER A 76 -34.31 -11.21 0.28
CA SER A 76 -34.78 -11.95 -0.89
C SER A 76 -35.95 -12.88 -0.56
N MET A 77 -36.75 -13.26 -1.56
CA MET A 77 -37.88 -14.20 -1.36
C MET A 77 -37.44 -15.58 -0.84
N GLU A 78 -36.17 -15.94 -0.96
CA GLU A 78 -35.65 -17.23 -0.49
C GLU A 78 -35.57 -17.29 1.04
N SER A 79 -35.30 -16.16 1.72
CA SER A 79 -35.31 -16.08 3.18
C SER A 79 -36.71 -16.29 3.80
N TRP A 80 -37.76 -16.24 2.98
CA TRP A 80 -39.14 -16.49 3.41
C TRP A 80 -39.45 -18.00 3.47
N VAL A 81 -38.65 -18.82 2.79
CA VAL A 81 -38.78 -20.29 2.76
C VAL A 81 -37.84 -20.94 3.77
N ASP A 82 -36.64 -20.37 3.95
CA ASP A 82 -35.67 -20.76 4.98
C ASP A 82 -35.19 -19.48 5.72
N PRO A 83 -35.74 -19.18 6.92
CA PRO A 83 -35.54 -17.91 7.61
C PRO A 83 -34.19 -17.85 8.34
N VAL A 84 -33.10 -18.10 7.61
CA VAL A 84 -31.74 -17.92 8.11
C VAL A 84 -31.23 -16.57 7.60
N PHE A 85 -31.24 -15.59 8.49
CA PHE A 85 -30.69 -14.26 8.23
C PHE A 85 -29.19 -14.26 8.47
N ILE A 86 -28.41 -14.16 7.39
CA ILE A 86 -26.95 -14.24 7.44
C ILE A 86 -26.37 -13.02 8.12
N TRP A 87 -26.98 -11.85 7.95
CA TRP A 87 -26.54 -10.63 8.61
C TRP A 87 -26.67 -10.72 10.14
N GLU A 88 -27.75 -11.30 10.65
CA GLU A 88 -27.91 -11.52 12.10
C GLU A 88 -26.81 -12.45 12.66
N LEU A 89 -26.39 -13.45 11.87
CA LEU A 89 -25.25 -14.30 12.23
C LEU A 89 -23.93 -13.52 12.21
N VAL A 90 -23.75 -12.60 11.26
CA VAL A 90 -22.59 -11.69 11.22
C VAL A 90 -22.57 -10.79 12.46
N GLU A 91 -23.69 -10.15 12.81
CA GLU A 91 -23.79 -9.29 14.00
C GLU A 91 -23.47 -10.06 15.30
N ALA A 92 -24.05 -11.25 15.47
CA ALA A 92 -23.74 -12.11 16.62
C ALA A 92 -22.25 -12.52 16.67
N GLN A 93 -21.65 -12.76 15.50
CA GLN A 93 -20.24 -13.08 15.39
C GLN A 93 -19.35 -11.85 15.68
N MET A 94 -19.77 -10.64 15.28
CA MET A 94 -19.09 -9.39 15.62
C MET A 94 -19.04 -9.18 17.13
N ASP A 95 -20.16 -9.38 17.84
CA ASP A 95 -20.21 -9.27 19.30
C ASP A 95 -19.24 -10.25 19.97
N THR A 96 -19.18 -11.48 19.47
CA THR A 96 -18.27 -12.52 19.97
C THR A 96 -16.80 -12.16 19.74
N ILE A 97 -16.46 -11.63 18.58
CA ILE A 97 -15.09 -11.20 18.25
C ILE A 97 -14.72 -9.97 19.08
N GLN A 98 -15.59 -8.97 19.18
CA GLN A 98 -15.34 -7.76 19.97
C GLN A 98 -15.11 -8.08 21.45
N ALA A 99 -15.84 -9.05 21.99
CA ALA A 99 -15.66 -9.51 23.38
C ALA A 99 -14.32 -10.24 23.60
N SER A 100 -13.82 -10.95 22.59
CA SER A 100 -12.54 -11.67 22.65
C SER A 100 -11.32 -10.83 22.28
N HIS A 101 -11.54 -9.77 21.49
CA HIS A 101 -10.52 -8.83 21.03
C HIS A 101 -10.98 -7.37 21.24
N PRO A 102 -10.98 -6.86 22.49
CA PRO A 102 -11.46 -5.50 22.79
C PRO A 102 -10.60 -4.39 22.18
N ASP A 103 -9.37 -4.71 21.78
CA ASP A 103 -8.39 -3.83 21.16
C ASP A 103 -8.56 -3.68 19.65
N TRP A 104 -9.36 -4.55 19.01
CA TRP A 104 -9.61 -4.49 17.58
C TRP A 104 -10.53 -3.34 17.20
N SER A 105 -10.29 -2.77 16.02
CA SER A 105 -11.18 -1.76 15.45
C SER A 105 -12.48 -2.38 14.95
N SER A 106 -13.52 -1.56 14.84
CA SER A 106 -14.84 -2.01 14.35
C SER A 106 -14.78 -2.56 12.93
N SER A 107 -13.92 -2.01 12.06
CA SER A 107 -13.75 -2.51 10.69
C SER A 107 -13.06 -3.87 10.66
N GLU A 108 -12.07 -4.10 11.52
CA GLU A 108 -11.40 -5.40 11.63
C GLU A 108 -12.35 -6.49 12.15
N VAL A 109 -13.12 -6.16 13.20
CA VAL A 109 -14.14 -7.04 13.78
C VAL A 109 -15.21 -7.39 12.75
N ARG A 110 -15.75 -6.38 12.06
CA ARG A 110 -16.76 -6.55 11.00
C ARG A 110 -16.27 -7.47 9.89
N ALA A 111 -15.09 -7.18 9.35
CA ALA A 111 -14.58 -7.92 8.23
C ALA A 111 -14.22 -9.38 8.63
N GLU A 112 -13.68 -9.60 9.84
CA GLU A 112 -13.44 -10.96 10.36
C GLU A 112 -14.75 -11.73 10.59
N ALA A 113 -15.80 -11.06 11.08
CA ALA A 113 -17.11 -11.68 11.26
C ALA A 113 -17.71 -12.11 9.92
N ILE A 114 -17.66 -11.24 8.91
CA ILE A 114 -18.10 -11.56 7.54
C ILE A 114 -17.32 -12.76 7.00
N ASP A 115 -15.99 -12.77 7.12
CA ASP A 115 -15.15 -13.90 6.68
C ASP A 115 -15.60 -15.22 7.31
N ARG A 116 -15.72 -15.26 8.65
CA ARG A 116 -16.08 -16.49 9.37
C ARG A 116 -17.47 -17.00 9.01
N VAL A 117 -18.45 -16.10 8.93
CA VAL A 117 -19.83 -16.47 8.63
C VAL A 117 -19.94 -16.94 7.19
N LEU A 118 -19.37 -16.21 6.23
CA LEU A 118 -19.45 -16.58 4.81
C LEU A 118 -18.71 -17.89 4.50
N LEU A 119 -17.58 -18.17 5.15
CA LEU A 119 -16.87 -19.44 5.00
C LEU A 119 -17.74 -20.66 5.34
N ALA A 120 -18.62 -20.53 6.33
CA ALA A 120 -19.54 -21.59 6.73
C ALA A 120 -20.87 -21.56 5.95
N ALA A 121 -21.38 -20.36 5.64
CA ALA A 121 -22.69 -20.16 5.04
C ALA A 121 -22.70 -20.43 3.54
N ILE A 122 -21.69 -20.00 2.78
CA ILE A 122 -21.66 -20.14 1.32
C ILE A 122 -21.80 -21.60 0.86
N PRO A 123 -21.07 -22.58 1.43
CA PRO A 123 -21.23 -23.99 1.06
C PRO A 123 -22.63 -24.56 1.38
N THR A 124 -23.32 -23.97 2.35
CA THR A 124 -24.63 -24.42 2.83
C THR A 124 -25.78 -23.79 2.03
N TYR A 125 -25.62 -22.54 1.61
CA TYR A 125 -26.63 -21.74 0.93
C TYR A 125 -26.11 -21.27 -0.45
N PRO A 126 -26.24 -22.08 -1.52
CA PRO A 126 -25.68 -21.74 -2.83
C PRO A 126 -26.20 -20.43 -3.42
N THR A 127 -27.42 -19.99 -3.06
CA THR A 127 -27.97 -18.72 -3.54
C THR A 127 -27.33 -17.50 -2.87
N LEU A 128 -26.77 -17.65 -1.66
CA LEU A 128 -25.94 -16.64 -1.01
C LEU A 128 -24.65 -16.40 -1.83
N GLU A 129 -24.02 -17.46 -2.35
CA GLU A 129 -22.83 -17.33 -3.21
C GLU A 129 -23.09 -16.38 -4.39
N ALA A 130 -24.24 -16.54 -5.04
CA ALA A 130 -24.61 -15.70 -6.17
C ALA A 130 -24.76 -14.21 -5.79
N HIS A 131 -25.25 -13.92 -4.58
CA HIS A 131 -25.32 -12.55 -4.08
C HIS A 131 -23.94 -12.00 -3.73
N VAL A 132 -23.13 -12.77 -2.99
CA VAL A 132 -21.74 -12.38 -2.64
C VAL A 132 -20.93 -12.12 -3.91
N ARG A 133 -21.06 -12.93 -4.95
CA ARG A 133 -20.38 -12.72 -6.24
C ARG A 133 -20.84 -11.45 -6.96
N LYS A 134 -22.10 -11.04 -6.83
CA LYS A 134 -22.56 -9.73 -7.32
C LYS A 134 -21.93 -8.59 -6.53
N GLY A 135 -21.83 -8.73 -5.20
CA GLY A 135 -21.10 -7.78 -4.34
C GLY A 135 -19.63 -7.66 -4.74
N LEU A 136 -18.93 -8.79 -4.94
CA LEU A 136 -17.55 -8.82 -5.44
C LEU A 136 -17.40 -8.14 -6.81
N HIS A 137 -18.36 -8.34 -7.70
CA HIS A 137 -18.37 -7.66 -8.99
C HIS A 137 -18.55 -6.14 -8.84
N ALA A 138 -19.49 -5.70 -8.00
CA ALA A 138 -19.70 -4.28 -7.70
C ALA A 138 -18.46 -3.63 -7.05
N ALA A 139 -17.80 -4.34 -6.13
CA ALA A 139 -16.54 -3.89 -5.56
C ALA A 139 -15.45 -3.78 -6.62
N SER A 140 -15.33 -4.76 -7.52
CA SER A 140 -14.30 -4.78 -8.55
C SER A 140 -14.38 -3.60 -9.52
N THR A 141 -15.56 -3.01 -9.71
CA THR A 141 -15.73 -1.82 -10.56
C THR A 141 -15.44 -0.52 -9.80
N LYS A 142 -15.63 -0.50 -8.48
CA LYS A 142 -15.40 0.67 -7.61
C LYS A 142 -13.95 0.81 -7.16
N ILE A 143 -13.30 -0.29 -6.79
CA ILE A 143 -11.95 -0.32 -6.19
C ILE A 143 -10.90 0.39 -7.05
N PRO A 144 -10.81 0.19 -8.38
CA PRO A 144 -9.78 0.86 -9.19
C PRO A 144 -9.82 2.38 -9.08
N GLY A 145 -11.02 2.98 -9.02
CA GLY A 145 -11.20 4.42 -8.85
C GLY A 145 -10.68 4.92 -7.50
N VAL A 146 -11.06 4.24 -6.41
CA VAL A 146 -10.61 4.57 -5.05
C VAL A 146 -9.10 4.45 -4.90
N VAL A 147 -8.51 3.36 -5.42
CA VAL A 147 -7.07 3.13 -5.40
C VAL A 147 -6.35 4.26 -6.13
N ARG A 148 -6.79 4.61 -7.34
CA ARG A 148 -6.20 5.71 -8.12
C ARG A 148 -6.26 7.03 -7.36
N ASP A 149 -7.39 7.36 -6.75
CA ASP A 149 -7.58 8.62 -6.04
C ASP A 149 -6.67 8.71 -4.79
N ILE A 150 -6.46 7.58 -4.10
CA ILE A 150 -5.49 7.50 -2.99
C ILE A 150 -4.06 7.65 -3.48
N LEU A 151 -3.67 6.95 -4.55
CA LEU A 151 -2.32 7.05 -5.11
C LEU A 151 -2.03 8.48 -5.60
N ALA A 152 -2.98 9.11 -6.30
CA ALA A 152 -2.86 10.48 -6.79
C ALA A 152 -2.77 11.52 -5.65
N SER A 153 -3.58 11.37 -4.60
CA SER A 153 -3.54 12.26 -3.43
C SER A 153 -2.26 12.15 -2.61
N ASN A 154 -1.58 11.00 -2.66
CA ASN A 154 -0.31 10.74 -1.99
C ASN A 154 0.93 11.00 -2.89
N LYS A 155 0.76 11.71 -4.02
CA LYS A 155 1.85 12.05 -4.97
C LYS A 155 2.60 10.83 -5.52
N SER A 156 1.96 9.66 -5.50
CA SER A 156 2.53 8.46 -6.11
C SER A 156 2.37 8.53 -7.63
N THR A 157 3.31 7.92 -8.35
CA THR A 157 3.28 7.81 -9.80
C THR A 157 2.27 6.73 -10.19
N LEU A 158 1.25 7.14 -10.94
CA LEU A 158 0.23 6.20 -11.45
C LEU A 158 0.78 5.29 -12.55
N ASP A 159 1.72 5.81 -13.36
CA ASP A 159 2.37 5.03 -14.40
C ASP A 159 3.16 3.85 -13.82
N GLY A 160 2.91 2.65 -14.34
CA GLY A 160 3.50 1.41 -13.84
C GLY A 160 2.98 0.95 -12.48
N SER A 161 1.96 1.61 -11.92
CA SER A 161 1.22 1.09 -10.77
C SER A 161 0.34 -0.08 -11.20
N SER A 162 0.06 -1.01 -10.29
CA SER A 162 -0.85 -2.14 -10.57
C SER A 162 -1.68 -2.51 -9.36
N LEU A 163 -2.90 -2.97 -9.59
CA LEU A 163 -3.82 -3.53 -8.61
C LEU A 163 -4.09 -4.99 -8.92
N LYS A 164 -3.93 -5.85 -7.93
CA LYS A 164 -4.47 -7.21 -7.93
C LYS A 164 -5.47 -7.31 -6.80
N LEU A 165 -6.70 -7.66 -7.12
CA LEU A 165 -7.75 -7.79 -6.10
C LEU A 165 -7.53 -9.02 -5.22
N PHE A 166 -7.01 -10.11 -5.78
CA PHE A 166 -6.63 -11.30 -5.01
C PHE A 166 -5.30 -11.82 -5.53
N ASN A 167 -4.25 -11.69 -4.72
CA ASN A 167 -2.95 -12.31 -4.99
C ASN A 167 -2.96 -13.80 -4.57
N GLY A 168 -1.81 -14.47 -4.62
CA GLY A 168 -1.70 -15.89 -4.25
C GLY A 168 -2.02 -16.22 -2.78
N GLU A 169 -2.25 -15.20 -1.94
CA GLU A 169 -2.63 -15.33 -0.53
C GLU A 169 -4.04 -14.76 -0.23
N ASP A 170 -4.85 -14.54 -1.27
CA ASP A 170 -6.19 -13.95 -1.17
C ASP A 170 -6.19 -12.54 -0.56
N ARG A 171 -5.15 -11.75 -0.86
CA ARG A 171 -5.02 -10.34 -0.44
C ARG A 171 -5.16 -9.40 -1.64
N ILE A 172 -5.69 -8.21 -1.39
CA ILE A 172 -5.60 -7.09 -2.33
C ILE A 172 -4.17 -6.55 -2.28
N GLU A 173 -3.49 -6.57 -3.42
CA GLU A 173 -2.14 -6.08 -3.61
C GLU A 173 -2.17 -4.83 -4.49
N VAL A 174 -1.62 -3.73 -3.97
CA VAL A 174 -1.41 -2.49 -4.72
C VAL A 174 0.08 -2.26 -4.85
N ARG A 175 0.57 -2.13 -6.07
CA ARG A 175 1.94 -1.73 -6.37
C ARG A 175 1.93 -0.32 -6.94
N THR A 176 2.81 0.55 -6.43
CA THR A 176 2.97 1.92 -6.93
C THR A 176 4.43 2.34 -6.87
N SER A 177 4.75 3.54 -7.35
CA SER A 177 6.08 4.12 -7.24
C SER A 177 6.04 5.59 -6.87
N VAL A 178 7.18 6.13 -6.44
CA VAL A 178 7.43 7.57 -6.33
C VAL A 178 8.68 7.88 -7.14
N ARG A 179 8.69 9.04 -7.81
CA ARG A 179 9.84 9.53 -8.56
C ARG A 179 10.86 10.16 -7.61
N TYR A 180 12.04 9.56 -7.54
CA TYR A 180 13.20 10.09 -6.84
C TYR A 180 14.03 10.97 -7.78
N GLU A 181 14.52 12.09 -7.26
CA GLU A 181 15.45 12.99 -7.94
C GLU A 181 16.62 13.31 -7.02
N SER A 182 17.83 12.90 -7.41
CA SER A 182 19.04 13.16 -6.62
C SER A 182 19.40 14.65 -6.61
N GLN A 183 19.97 15.14 -5.51
CA GLN A 183 20.45 16.51 -5.41
C GLN A 183 21.98 16.56 -5.45
N SER A 184 22.55 17.42 -6.31
CA SER A 184 24.00 17.56 -6.46
C SER A 184 24.65 18.45 -5.40
N PHE A 185 23.89 19.25 -4.64
CA PHE A 185 24.41 20.18 -3.61
C PHE A 185 25.54 21.11 -4.10
N GLY A 186 25.50 21.53 -5.37
CA GLY A 186 26.55 22.38 -5.98
C GLY A 186 27.83 21.63 -6.34
N LEU A 187 27.83 20.29 -6.25
CA LEU A 187 28.88 19.42 -6.76
C LEU A 187 28.53 19.00 -8.20
N ASP A 188 28.78 19.89 -9.16
CA ASP A 188 28.41 19.69 -10.58
C ASP A 188 29.06 18.45 -11.24
N PHE A 189 30.06 17.85 -10.58
CA PHE A 189 30.67 16.60 -11.03
C PHE A 189 29.86 15.34 -10.64
N LEU A 190 28.89 15.45 -9.74
CA LEU A 190 28.00 14.34 -9.39
C LEU A 190 26.85 14.27 -10.40
N PRO A 191 26.65 13.14 -11.09
CA PRO A 191 25.56 12.99 -12.02
C PRO A 191 24.22 13.05 -11.28
N LEU A 192 23.28 13.81 -11.82
CA LEU A 192 21.90 13.77 -11.36
C LEU A 192 21.25 12.45 -11.84
N HIS A 193 20.65 11.72 -10.92
CA HIS A 193 19.91 10.49 -11.17
C HIS A 193 18.44 10.68 -10.84
N ASN A 194 17.59 10.21 -11.76
CA ASN A 194 16.15 10.14 -11.56
C ASN A 194 15.72 8.68 -11.70
N GLU A 195 15.01 8.16 -10.70
CA GLU A 195 14.61 6.75 -10.67
C GLU A 195 13.18 6.63 -10.09
N GLN A 196 12.43 5.62 -10.53
CA GLN A 196 11.15 5.27 -9.90
C GLN A 196 11.37 4.24 -8.80
N ILE A 197 11.00 4.58 -7.58
CA ILE A 197 11.10 3.69 -6.43
C ILE A 197 9.76 2.97 -6.27
N TYR A 198 9.68 1.72 -6.72
CA TYR A 198 8.48 0.90 -6.57
C TYR A 198 8.32 0.35 -5.16
N GLN A 199 7.09 0.31 -4.67
CA GLN A 199 6.69 -0.35 -3.43
C GLN A 199 5.35 -1.08 -3.63
N THR A 200 5.11 -2.07 -2.78
CA THR A 200 3.89 -2.88 -2.77
C THR A 200 3.27 -2.81 -1.39
N GLY A 201 1.96 -2.59 -1.33
CA GLY A 201 1.14 -2.69 -0.14
C GLY A 201 0.15 -3.83 -0.30
N GLU A 202 -0.06 -4.58 0.78
CA GLU A 202 -0.93 -5.75 0.79
C GLU A 202 -1.96 -5.61 1.90
N SER A 203 -3.20 -6.00 1.60
CA SER A 203 -4.25 -6.08 2.60
C SER A 203 -4.08 -7.28 3.51
N ARG A 204 -4.94 -7.37 4.53
CA ARG A 204 -5.22 -8.64 5.21
C ARG A 204 -5.77 -9.68 4.21
N SER A 205 -5.61 -10.96 4.54
CA SER A 205 -6.20 -12.05 3.75
C SER A 205 -7.72 -12.00 3.85
N ILE A 206 -8.41 -12.27 2.75
CA ILE A 206 -9.87 -12.26 2.64
C ILE A 206 -10.33 -13.71 2.55
N GLY A 207 -10.76 -14.26 3.68
CA GLY A 207 -10.97 -15.68 3.86
C GLY A 207 -12.07 -16.26 2.97
N PHE A 208 -13.21 -15.57 2.86
CA PHE A 208 -14.38 -16.11 2.18
C PHE A 208 -14.20 -16.30 0.66
N ILE A 209 -13.16 -15.73 0.05
CA ILE A 209 -12.89 -15.87 -1.39
C ILE A 209 -12.60 -17.32 -1.80
N LYS A 210 -12.04 -18.11 -0.88
CA LYS A 210 -11.75 -19.52 -1.09
C LYS A 210 -12.99 -20.36 -1.40
N VAL A 211 -14.16 -19.92 -0.94
CA VAL A 211 -15.43 -20.62 -1.14
C VAL A 211 -16.30 -20.00 -2.25
N THR A 212 -15.89 -18.87 -2.84
CA THR A 212 -16.65 -18.22 -3.93
C THR A 212 -16.18 -18.62 -5.33
N GLY A 213 -15.01 -19.28 -5.46
CA GLY A 213 -14.42 -19.65 -6.75
C GLY A 213 -14.09 -18.43 -7.63
N TRP A 214 -13.84 -17.27 -7.02
CA TRP A 214 -13.57 -16.03 -7.73
C TRP A 214 -12.14 -16.00 -8.28
N GLU A 215 -12.00 -15.82 -9.60
CA GLU A 215 -10.71 -15.63 -10.27
C GLU A 215 -10.66 -14.25 -10.92
N GLN A 216 -9.58 -13.51 -10.69
CA GLN A 216 -9.39 -12.19 -11.30
C GLN A 216 -7.99 -11.97 -11.85
N PHE A 217 -7.93 -11.16 -12.91
CA PHE A 217 -6.70 -10.78 -13.59
C PHE A 217 -6.14 -9.46 -13.02
N PRO A 218 -4.80 -9.31 -12.98
CA PRO A 218 -4.15 -8.07 -12.58
C PRO A 218 -4.61 -6.90 -13.44
N GLN A 219 -4.93 -5.77 -12.80
CA GLN A 219 -5.19 -4.49 -13.45
C GLN A 219 -3.92 -3.64 -13.39
N VAL A 220 -3.47 -3.13 -14.54
CA VAL A 220 -2.32 -2.22 -14.63
C VAL A 220 -2.85 -0.81 -14.85
N PHE A 221 -2.35 0.16 -14.09
CA PHE A 221 -2.71 1.55 -14.25
C PHE A 221 -1.71 2.23 -15.20
N THR A 222 -2.20 2.85 -16.29
CA THR A 222 -1.36 3.70 -17.13
C THR A 222 -1.78 5.17 -17.05
N GLU A 223 -0.80 6.07 -17.15
CA GLU A 223 -1.04 7.50 -17.09
C GLU A 223 -1.83 7.94 -18.33
N GLY A 224 -3.01 8.54 -18.11
CA GLY A 224 -3.89 9.00 -19.19
C GLY A 224 -4.98 8.02 -19.62
N ASP A 225 -5.15 6.89 -18.94
CA ASP A 225 -6.34 6.05 -19.14
C ASP A 225 -7.60 6.86 -18.79
N SER A 226 -8.36 7.24 -19.82
CA SER A 226 -9.72 7.73 -19.68
C SER A 226 -10.62 6.55 -19.32
N TRP A 227 -11.33 6.67 -18.20
CA TRP A 227 -12.33 5.71 -17.73
C TRP A 227 -13.70 6.13 -18.27
#